data_AF-A0A318KA11-F1
#
_entry.id   AF-A0A318KA11-F1
#
_cell.length_a   1.000
_cell.length_b   1.000
_cell.length_c   1.000
_cell.angle_alpha   90.00
_cell.angle_beta   90.00
_cell.angle_gamma   90.00
#
_symmetry.space_group_name_H-M   'P 1'
#
loop_
_entity.id
_entity.type
_entity.pdbx_description
1 polymer ?
#
loop_
_entity_poly.entity_id
_entity_poly.type
_entity_poly.pdbx_seq_one_letter_code
_entity_poly.pdbx_strand_id
1 'polypeptide(L)'
;MPSPREQKTRKVTVTLPEELLAMLENWRADGRIESVSAFVAEAVQARVDHTQSLAKLEQVLGGRPPLDLINRARAAQGLPPLSEEEAGGPHAGAA
;
A
#
# COMPACT_ATOMS: atom_id res chain seq x y z
N MET A 1 -4.80 6.82 -34.30
CA MET A 1 -4.05 7.07 -33.06
C MET A 1 -5.08 7.34 -31.96
N PRO A 2 -5.33 6.43 -31.00
CA PRO A 2 -6.21 6.75 -29.89
C PRO A 2 -5.54 7.85 -29.04
N SER A 3 -6.21 9.00 -28.90
CA SER A 3 -5.76 10.09 -28.02
C SER A 3 -5.60 9.57 -26.58
N PRO A 4 -4.58 10.02 -25.83
CA PRO A 4 -4.46 9.64 -24.43
C PRO A 4 -5.76 10.04 -23.73
N ARG A 5 -6.47 9.06 -23.17
CA ARG A 5 -7.66 9.32 -22.35
C ARG A 5 -7.28 10.39 -21.32
N GLU A 6 -7.91 11.56 -21.38
CA GLU A 6 -7.72 12.58 -20.34
C GLU A 6 -7.98 11.93 -18.98
N GLN A 7 -6.93 11.78 -18.18
CA GLN A 7 -7.06 11.32 -16.82
C GLN A 7 -7.82 12.40 -16.05
N LYS A 8 -9.08 12.14 -15.74
CA LYS A 8 -9.92 13.06 -14.96
C LYS A 8 -9.40 13.11 -13.53
N THR A 9 -8.57 14.10 -13.22
CA THR A 9 -8.10 14.38 -11.86
C THR A 9 -9.03 15.35 -11.14
N ARG A 10 -9.18 15.21 -9.82
CA ARG A 10 -9.87 16.16 -8.95
C ARG A 10 -8.94 16.61 -7.83
N LYS A 11 -8.93 17.92 -7.53
CA LYS A 11 -8.15 18.47 -6.42
C LYS A 11 -8.80 18.09 -5.09
N VAL A 12 -7.98 17.69 -4.14
CA VAL A 12 -8.37 17.41 -2.75
C VAL A 12 -7.46 18.23 -1.83
N THR A 13 -8.01 18.77 -0.75
CA THR A 13 -7.24 19.41 0.33
C THR A 13 -7.19 18.45 1.51
N VAL A 14 -6.01 18.25 2.07
CA VAL A 14 -5.80 17.36 3.23
C VAL A 14 -5.05 18.12 4.33
N THR A 15 -5.27 17.70 5.57
CA THR A 15 -4.52 18.20 6.73
C THR A 15 -3.57 17.11 7.21
N LEU A 16 -2.32 17.50 7.46
CA LEU A 16 -1.25 16.61 7.91
C LEU A 16 -0.57 17.22 9.15
N PRO A 17 0.07 16.39 10.01
CA PRO A 17 0.90 16.91 11.09
C PRO A 17 1.99 17.84 10.57
N GLU A 18 2.25 18.93 11.30
CA GLU A 18 3.21 19.97 10.92
C GLU A 18 4.63 19.41 10.71
N GLU A 19 5.09 18.57 11.64
CA GLU A 19 6.39 17.88 11.58
C GLU A 19 6.55 17.08 10.27
N LEU A 20 5.48 16.45 9.80
CA LEU A 20 5.50 15.64 8.58
C LEU A 20 5.57 16.53 7.34
N LEU A 21 4.83 17.65 7.33
CA LEU A 21 4.93 18.64 6.24
C LEU A 21 6.33 19.27 6.19
N ALA A 22 6.90 19.65 7.34
CA ALA A 22 8.25 20.18 7.42
C ALA A 22 9.29 19.20 6.86
N MET A 23 9.17 17.91 7.19
CA MET A 23 10.02 16.86 6.64
C MET A 23 9.90 16.76 5.10
N LEU A 24 8.67 16.76 4.56
CA LEU A 24 8.45 16.64 3.12
C LEU A 24 8.94 17.88 2.35
N GLU A 25 8.79 19.08 2.92
CA GLU A 25 9.34 20.30 2.32
C GLU A 25 10.87 20.28 2.34
N ASN A 26 11.51 19.77 3.41
CA ASN A 26 12.95 19.57 3.43
C ASN A 26 13.41 18.59 2.34
N TRP A 27 12.70 17.47 2.15
CA TRP A 27 13.02 16.52 1.07
C TRP A 27 12.89 17.14 -0.31
N ARG A 28 11.91 18.04 -0.50
CA ARG A 28 11.77 18.80 -1.73
C ARG A 28 12.92 19.78 -1.93
N ALA A 29 13.31 20.51 -0.89
CA ALA A 29 14.46 21.43 -0.92
C ALA A 29 15.77 20.70 -1.23
N ASP A 30 15.95 19.48 -0.70
CA ASP A 30 17.08 18.60 -0.97
C ASP A 30 17.02 17.92 -2.35
N GLY A 31 15.92 18.09 -3.11
CA GLY A 31 15.71 17.48 -4.42
C GLY A 31 15.40 15.98 -4.41
N ARG A 32 15.04 15.41 -3.24
CA ARG A 32 14.63 14.00 -3.12
C ARG A 32 13.26 13.74 -3.72
N ILE A 33 12.38 14.73 -3.69
CA ILE A 33 11.06 14.71 -4.31
C ILE A 33 10.84 15.99 -5.11
N GLU A 34 10.12 15.90 -6.23
CA GLU A 34 9.80 17.07 -7.06
C GLU A 34 8.74 17.97 -6.40
N SER A 35 7.73 17.34 -5.78
CA SER A 35 6.60 18.02 -5.17
C SER A 35 6.01 17.20 -4.03
N VAL A 36 5.62 17.90 -2.95
CA VAL A 36 4.87 17.30 -1.83
C VAL A 36 3.55 16.71 -2.31
N SER A 37 2.83 17.40 -3.20
CA SER A 37 1.54 16.90 -3.70
C SER A 37 1.68 15.68 -4.60
N ALA A 38 2.74 15.62 -5.42
CA ALA A 38 3.03 14.45 -6.25
C ALA A 38 3.37 13.25 -5.37
N PHE A 39 4.25 13.45 -4.38
CA PHE A 39 4.60 12.41 -3.41
C PHE A 39 3.38 11.87 -2.66
N VAL A 40 2.50 12.76 -2.18
CA VAL A 40 1.27 12.34 -1.49
C VAL A 40 0.33 11.58 -2.44
N ALA A 41 0.17 12.03 -3.68
CA ALA A 41 -0.65 11.33 -4.66
C ALA A 41 -0.12 9.92 -4.97
N GLU A 42 1.20 9.78 -5.16
CA GLU A 42 1.86 8.49 -5.38
C GLU A 42 1.71 7.56 -4.17
N ALA A 43 1.92 8.07 -2.95
CA ALA A 43 1.75 7.29 -1.73
C ALA A 43 0.31 6.79 -1.55
N VAL A 44 -0.67 7.65 -1.86
CA VAL A 44 -2.10 7.28 -1.84
C VAL A 44 -2.39 6.20 -2.88
N GLN A 45 -1.92 6.36 -4.11
CA GLN A 45 -2.12 5.36 -5.16
C GLN A 45 -1.49 4.01 -4.79
N ALA A 46 -0.24 4.01 -4.30
CA ALA A 46 0.44 2.80 -3.85
C ALA A 46 -0.34 2.08 -2.73
N ARG A 47 -0.92 2.83 -1.79
CA ARG A 47 -1.76 2.26 -0.73
C ARG A 47 -3.06 1.67 -1.26
N VAL A 48 -3.71 2.34 -2.21
CA VAL A 48 -4.93 1.83 -2.88
C VAL A 48 -4.61 0.56 -3.65
N ASP A 49 -3.55 0.55 -4.45
CA ASP A 49 -3.14 -0.59 -5.26
C ASP A 49 -2.81 -1.81 -4.39
N HIS A 50 -2.10 -1.60 -3.28
CA HIS A 50 -1.82 -2.65 -2.31
C HIS A 50 -3.12 -3.23 -1.71
N THR A 51 -4.06 -2.36 -1.33
CA THR A 51 -5.34 -2.77 -0.73
C THR A 51 -6.20 -3.54 -1.74
N GLN A 52 -6.27 -3.09 -2.98
CA GLN A 52 -6.99 -3.77 -4.05
C GLN A 52 -6.35 -5.10 -4.42
N SER A 53 -5.01 -5.15 -4.47
CA SER A 53 -4.27 -6.38 -4.74
C SER A 53 -4.53 -7.42 -3.66
N LEU A 54 -4.54 -7.01 -2.38
CA LEU A 54 -4.86 -7.89 -1.26
C LEU A 54 -6.30 -8.42 -1.36
N ALA A 55 -7.27 -7.53 -1.58
CA ALA A 55 -8.67 -7.94 -1.73
C ALA A 55 -8.88 -8.91 -2.90
N LYS A 56 -8.16 -8.69 -4.02
CA LYS A 56 -8.18 -9.60 -5.17
C LYS A 56 -7.57 -10.96 -4.83
N LEU A 57 -6.49 -11.00 -4.06
CA LEU A 57 -5.89 -12.25 -3.59
C LEU A 57 -6.86 -13.01 -2.69
N GLU A 58 -7.53 -12.33 -1.75
CA GLU A 58 -8.54 -12.94 -0.88
C GLU A 58 -9.71 -13.52 -1.69
N GLN A 59 -10.17 -12.79 -2.72
CA GLN A 59 -11.24 -13.25 -3.60
C GLN A 59 -10.83 -14.50 -4.40
N VAL A 60 -9.61 -14.52 -4.96
CA VAL A 60 -9.11 -15.64 -5.77
C VAL A 60 -8.82 -16.87 -4.92
N LEU A 61 -8.33 -16.67 -3.70
CA LEU A 61 -7.95 -17.74 -2.79
C LEU A 61 -9.12 -18.21 -1.89
N GLY A 62 -10.29 -17.58 -1.99
CA GLY A 62 -11.49 -17.94 -1.22
C GLY A 62 -11.37 -17.64 0.27
N GLY A 63 -10.52 -16.68 0.65
CA GLY A 63 -10.13 -16.38 2.02
C GLY A 63 -8.64 -16.04 2.14
N ARG A 64 -8.13 -16.01 3.36
CA ARG A 64 -6.70 -15.74 3.61
C ARG A 64 -5.82 -16.79 2.91
N PRO A 65 -4.71 -16.40 2.24
CA PRO A 65 -3.77 -17.34 1.65
C PRO A 65 -3.26 -18.37 2.68
N PRO A 66 -3.03 -19.64 2.31
CA PRO A 66 -2.41 -20.63 3.18
C PRO A 66 -1.07 -20.16 3.76
N LEU A 67 -0.80 -20.52 5.01
CA LEU A 67 0.39 -20.07 5.74
C LEU A 67 1.72 -20.39 5.02
N ASP A 68 1.79 -21.53 4.31
CA ASP A 68 2.97 -21.88 3.51
C ASP A 68 3.28 -20.82 2.43
N LEU A 69 2.25 -20.32 1.73
CA LEU A 69 2.42 -19.27 0.72
C LEU A 69 2.85 -17.94 1.36
N ILE A 70 2.29 -17.62 2.53
CA ILE A 70 2.66 -16.43 3.30
C ILE A 70 4.15 -16.51 3.69
N ASN A 71 4.59 -17.65 4.23
CA ASN A 71 5.97 -17.84 4.66
C ASN A 71 6.96 -17.88 3.51
N ARG A 72 6.57 -18.40 2.33
CA ARG A 72 7.38 -18.27 1.10
C ARG A 72 7.57 -16.82 0.68
N ALA A 73 6.50 -16.02 0.69
CA ALA A 73 6.59 -14.60 0.36
C ALA A 73 7.45 -13.82 1.36
N ARG A 74 7.35 -14.15 2.66
CA ARG A 74 8.19 -13.57 3.72
C ARG A 74 9.66 -13.93 3.55
N ALA A 75 9.96 -15.18 3.21
CA ALA A 75 11.33 -15.61 2.92
C ALA A 75 11.94 -14.83 1.74
N ALA A 76 11.16 -14.59 0.67
CA ALA A 76 11.60 -13.78 -0.46
C ALA A 76 11.88 -12.31 -0.09
N GLN A 77 11.28 -11.81 1.00
CA GLN A 77 11.49 -10.47 1.55
C GLN A 77 12.51 -10.45 2.70
N GLY A 78 13.15 -11.58 3.03
CA GLY A 78 14.09 -11.69 4.16
C GLY A 78 13.44 -11.59 5.54
N LEU A 79 12.12 -11.78 5.64
CA LEU A 79 11.36 -11.73 6.88
C LEU A 79 11.29 -13.13 7.54
N PRO A 80 11.32 -13.21 8.89
CA PRO A 80 11.19 -14.49 9.59
C PRO A 80 9.80 -15.12 9.34
N PRO A 81 9.67 -16.45 9.30
CA PRO A 81 8.38 -17.10 9.09
C PRO A 81 7.41 -16.79 10.23
N LEU A 82 6.11 -16.76 9.93
CA LEU A 82 5.05 -16.66 10.92
C LEU A 82 4.63 -18.06 11.37
N SER A 83 4.40 -18.19 12.68
CA SER A 83 3.77 -19.36 13.31
C SER A 83 2.26 -19.34 13.09
N GLU A 84 1.56 -20.47 13.24
CA GLU A 84 0.09 -20.54 13.07
C GLU A 84 -0.68 -19.61 14.02
N GLU A 85 -0.12 -19.37 15.22
CA GLU A 85 -0.68 -18.46 16.23
C GLU A 85 -0.52 -16.97 15.82
N GLU A 86 0.66 -16.59 15.32
CA GLU A 86 0.94 -15.23 14.80
C GLU A 86 0.22 -14.97 13.48
N ALA A 87 -0.03 -16.05 12.74
CA ALA A 87 -0.82 -16.03 11.53
C ALA A 87 -2.31 -15.91 11.82
N GLY A 88 -2.79 -15.82 13.06
CA GLY A 88 -4.21 -15.70 13.39
C GLY A 88 -5.00 -16.90 12.87
N GLY A 89 -5.16 -17.90 13.74
CA GLY A 89 -5.67 -19.24 13.42
C GLY A 89 -7.02 -19.32 12.65
N PRO A 90 -7.47 -20.55 12.30
CA PRO A 90 -8.38 -20.82 11.17
C PRO A 90 -9.80 -20.22 11.20
N HIS A 91 -10.16 -19.39 12.19
CA HIS A 91 -11.54 -18.98 12.44
C HIS A 91 -11.76 -17.50 12.79
N ALA A 92 -10.78 -16.59 12.63
CA ALA A 92 -10.97 -15.17 12.97
C ALA A 92 -11.63 -14.31 11.87
N GLY A 93 -12.56 -14.88 11.08
CA GLY A 93 -13.17 -14.19 9.93
C GLY A 93 -14.57 -14.63 9.55
N ALA A 94 -15.33 -15.23 10.47
CA ALA A 94 -16.76 -15.46 10.29
C ALA A 94 -17.52 -14.92 11.51
N ALA A 95 -17.81 -13.62 11.50
CA ALA A 95 -18.92 -12.99 12.20
C ALA A 95 -19.21 -11.63 11.56
#